data_AF-A0A2N2II84-F1
#
_entry.id   AF-A0A2N2II84-F1
#
_cell.length_a   1.000
_cell.length_b   1.000
_cell.length_c   1.000
_cell.angle_alpha   90.00
_cell.angle_beta   90.00
_cell.angle_gamma   90.00
#
_symmetry.space_group_name_H-M   'P 1'
#
loop_
_entity.id
_entity.type
_entity.pdbx_description
1 polymer ?
#
loop_
_entity_poly.entity_id
_entity_poly.type
_entity_poly.pdbx_seq_one_letter_code
_entity_poly.pdbx_strand_id
1 'polypeptide(L)'
;MDPKAPAVPVTVGTEGDRDTTPTPDKVTAAEVTSNELKLRQLAELVEDLKNKVTATKFRLQLLKEAMTAEKETLGGAKILIKHVNKMGGAFKMVRLRYLMDGKLVASYSDAGEKDREVLAKKEISIPVGHVSPGNVRFRVFITYQGNGYGVFKYVKEWKWEVHNTYSFNVEPGKDYTLEVQGVEKGGWTTPLDQRPHIQFQLQSKALVNKEETKPSKTK
;
A
#
# COMPACT_ATOMS: atom_id res chain seq x y z
N MET A 1 -17.79 45.18 7.60
CA MET A 1 -17.71 43.90 8.32
C MET A 1 -16.24 43.67 8.66
N ASP A 2 -15.98 42.96 9.75
CA ASP A 2 -14.73 42.86 10.52
C ASP A 2 -14.55 43.91 11.63
N PRO A 3 -14.43 43.43 12.88
CA PRO A 3 -13.28 43.74 13.71
C PRO A 3 -12.66 42.44 14.29
N LYS A 4 -11.37 42.23 14.06
CA LYS A 4 -10.27 42.54 14.99
C LYS A 4 -10.02 41.42 16.01
N ALA A 5 -9.11 40.51 15.66
CA ALA A 5 -8.36 39.69 16.61
C ALA A 5 -7.15 40.50 17.14
N PRO A 6 -6.87 40.52 18.46
CA PRO A 6 -5.64 41.11 18.99
C PRO A 6 -4.54 40.04 19.17
N ALA A 7 -3.39 40.30 18.56
CA ALA A 7 -2.11 39.69 18.88
C ALA A 7 -1.49 40.42 20.09
N VAL A 8 -1.02 39.66 21.08
CA VAL A 8 -0.28 40.18 22.24
C VAL A 8 1.23 40.23 21.93
N PRO A 9 1.92 41.35 22.22
CA PRO A 9 3.35 41.48 21.97
C PRO A 9 4.19 40.89 23.10
N VAL A 10 5.28 40.23 22.72
CA VAL A 10 6.38 39.80 23.60
C VAL A 10 7.29 41.01 23.82
N THR A 11 7.51 41.39 25.08
CA THR A 11 8.55 42.35 25.49
C THR A 11 9.71 41.61 26.14
N VAL A 12 10.91 41.86 25.61
CA VAL A 12 12.21 41.45 26.14
C VAL A 12 12.66 42.49 27.16
N GLY A 13 13.17 42.05 28.30
CA GLY A 13 13.78 42.86 29.35
C GLY A 13 15.09 42.24 29.81
N THR A 14 16.13 43.07 29.82
CA THR A 14 17.57 42.81 29.88
C THR A 14 18.13 42.59 31.31
N GLU A 15 19.18 41.76 31.36
CA GLU A 15 20.32 41.62 32.30
C GLU A 15 20.21 42.05 33.79
N GLY A 16 20.61 41.12 34.66
CA GLY A 16 20.93 41.37 36.06
C GLY A 16 21.69 40.20 36.69
N ASP A 17 23.01 40.31 36.65
CA ASP A 17 24.00 39.88 37.65
C ASP A 17 23.98 38.43 38.18
N ARG A 18 25.07 37.71 37.86
CA ARG A 18 25.43 36.41 38.44
C ARG A 18 26.41 36.63 39.58
N ASP A 19 25.94 36.68 40.82
CA ASP A 19 26.67 36.12 41.95
C ASP A 19 25.73 35.90 43.15
N THR A 20 25.36 34.65 43.43
CA THR A 20 25.10 34.19 44.80
C THR A 20 25.42 32.70 44.88
N THR A 21 26.46 32.39 45.64
CA THR A 21 26.87 31.08 46.12
C THR A 21 25.68 30.32 46.73
N PRO A 22 25.48 29.01 46.47
CA PRO A 22 24.40 28.27 47.13
C PRO A 22 24.81 27.99 48.58
N THR A 23 24.13 28.64 49.51
CA THR A 23 24.16 28.26 50.93
C THR A 23 23.21 27.06 51.11
N PRO A 24 23.58 26.00 51.84
CA PRO A 24 22.74 24.81 51.98
C PRO A 24 21.60 25.08 52.97
N ASP A 25 20.51 25.67 52.48
CA ASP A 25 19.31 25.88 53.28
C ASP A 25 18.44 24.61 53.30
N LYS A 26 18.58 23.91 54.43
CA LYS A 26 17.59 23.09 55.13
C LYS A 26 16.31 22.77 54.35
N VAL A 27 16.26 21.57 53.78
CA VAL A 27 15.02 20.97 53.25
C VAL A 27 14.00 20.90 54.38
N THR A 28 12.95 21.71 54.30
CA THR A 28 11.88 21.73 55.31
C THR A 28 11.12 20.40 55.23
N ALA A 29 10.85 19.75 56.37
CA ALA A 29 10.15 18.46 56.42
C ALA A 29 8.77 18.48 55.71
N ALA A 30 8.15 19.67 55.58
CA ALA A 30 6.91 19.90 54.83
C ALA A 30 7.07 19.83 53.30
N GLU A 31 8.24 20.17 52.76
CA GLU A 31 8.53 20.07 51.32
C GLU A 31 8.93 18.65 50.92
N VAL A 32 9.65 17.93 51.80
CA VAL A 32 9.97 16.50 51.61
C VAL A 32 8.68 15.67 51.57
N THR A 33 7.79 15.87 52.55
CA THR A 33 6.47 15.21 52.57
C THR A 33 5.59 15.58 51.37
N SER A 34 5.66 16.83 50.89
CA SER A 34 4.94 17.25 49.67
C SER A 34 5.49 16.59 48.40
N ASN A 35 6.80 16.39 48.30
CA ASN A 35 7.41 15.67 47.18
C ASN A 35 7.15 14.17 47.24
N GLU A 36 7.14 13.55 48.42
CA GLU A 36 6.77 12.14 48.61
C GLU A 36 5.30 11.88 48.24
N LEU A 37 4.39 12.80 48.58
CA LEU A 37 2.99 12.72 48.17
C LEU A 37 2.83 12.85 46.65
N LYS A 38 3.56 13.77 46.01
CA LYS A 38 3.58 13.92 44.54
C LYS A 38 4.14 12.68 43.85
N LEU A 39 5.21 12.08 44.38
CA LEU A 39 5.79 10.85 43.84
C LEU A 39 4.82 9.67 43.95
N ARG A 40 4.05 9.60 45.04
CA ARG A 40 3.02 8.56 45.23
C ARG A 40 1.84 8.74 44.27
N GLN A 41 1.40 9.98 44.05
CA GLN A 41 0.39 10.29 43.02
C GLN A 41 0.89 9.99 41.60
N LEU A 42 2.17 10.27 41.31
CA LEU A 42 2.77 9.95 40.03
C LEU A 42 2.86 8.43 39.81
N ALA A 43 3.21 7.68 40.85
CA ALA A 43 3.23 6.22 40.81
C ALA A 43 1.83 5.63 40.56
N GLU A 44 0.79 6.19 41.17
CA GLU A 44 -0.60 5.78 40.94
C GLU A 44 -1.07 6.06 39.50
N LEU A 45 -0.74 7.25 38.97
CA LEU A 45 -1.02 7.61 37.57
C LEU A 45 -0.26 6.74 36.58
N VAL A 46 0.99 6.36 36.88
CA VAL A 46 1.78 5.46 36.04
C VAL A 46 1.20 4.05 36.04
N GLU A 47 0.72 3.57 37.20
CA GLU A 47 0.08 2.25 37.30
C GLU A 47 -1.25 2.20 36.54
N ASP A 48 -2.07 3.25 36.67
CA ASP A 48 -3.31 3.40 35.88
C ASP A 48 -3.02 3.47 34.38
N LEU A 49 -1.99 4.23 33.97
CA LEU A 49 -1.58 4.33 32.58
C LEU A 49 -1.05 2.99 32.05
N LYS A 50 -0.29 2.24 32.85
CA LYS A 50 0.17 0.89 32.51
C LYS A 50 -1.02 -0.02 32.27
N ASN A 51 -2.00 -0.01 33.16
CA ASN A 51 -3.21 -0.83 33.06
C ASN A 51 -4.06 -0.46 31.84
N LYS A 52 -4.17 0.84 31.52
CA LYS A 52 -4.83 1.30 30.28
C LYS A 52 -4.08 0.88 29.03
N VAL A 53 -2.74 0.97 29.04
CA VAL A 53 -1.89 0.56 27.90
C VAL A 53 -1.95 -0.95 27.70
N THR A 54 -1.89 -1.75 28.77
CA THR A 54 -2.01 -3.21 28.67
C THR A 54 -3.41 -3.60 28.20
N ALA A 55 -4.47 -3.01 28.76
CA ALA A 55 -5.84 -3.24 28.28
C ALA A 55 -6.01 -2.86 26.81
N THR A 56 -5.42 -1.74 26.37
CA THR A 56 -5.46 -1.31 24.96
C THR A 56 -4.71 -2.29 24.06
N LYS A 57 -3.53 -2.77 24.49
CA LYS A 57 -2.76 -3.79 23.76
C LYS A 57 -3.53 -5.11 23.63
N PHE A 58 -4.16 -5.59 24.70
CA PHE A 58 -5.00 -6.80 24.65
C PHE A 58 -6.19 -6.61 23.71
N ARG A 59 -6.84 -5.44 23.74
CA ARG A 59 -7.95 -5.14 22.83
C ARG A 59 -7.50 -5.12 21.37
N LEU A 60 -6.34 -4.53 21.07
CA LEU A 60 -5.77 -4.52 19.72
C LEU A 60 -5.37 -5.92 19.27
N GLN A 61 -4.83 -6.74 20.17
CA GLN A 61 -4.50 -8.13 19.86
C GLN A 61 -5.75 -8.95 19.55
N LEU A 62 -6.82 -8.82 20.36
CA LEU A 62 -8.09 -9.48 20.10
C LEU A 62 -8.71 -9.02 18.78
N LEU A 63 -8.65 -7.72 18.46
CA LEU A 63 -9.11 -7.20 17.17
C LEU A 63 -8.30 -7.78 16.00
N LYS A 64 -6.98 -7.89 16.15
CA LYS A 64 -6.10 -8.51 15.14
C LYS A 64 -6.44 -9.99 14.94
N GLU A 65 -6.65 -10.73 16.03
CA GLU A 65 -7.01 -12.15 16.00
C GLU A 65 -8.39 -12.35 15.38
N ALA A 66 -9.38 -11.54 15.77
CA ALA A 66 -10.73 -11.58 15.18
C ALA A 66 -10.73 -11.24 13.68
N MET A 67 -9.98 -10.21 13.24
CA MET A 67 -9.85 -9.88 11.82
C MET A 67 -9.12 -10.96 11.03
N THR A 68 -8.17 -11.66 11.65
CA THR A 68 -7.46 -12.77 11.01
C THR A 68 -8.36 -14.00 10.91
N ALA A 69 -9.09 -14.33 11.99
CA ALA A 69 -10.05 -15.42 12.02
C ALA A 69 -11.21 -15.20 11.03
N GLU A 70 -11.70 -13.97 10.88
CA GLU A 70 -12.71 -13.61 9.87
C GLU A 70 -12.16 -13.78 8.44
N LYS A 71 -10.90 -13.42 8.21
CA LYS A 71 -10.22 -13.63 6.92
C LYS A 71 -9.98 -15.11 6.59
N GLU A 72 -9.87 -15.97 7.60
CA GLU A 72 -9.69 -17.42 7.43
C GLU A 72 -11.01 -18.19 7.29
N THR A 73 -12.11 -17.70 7.90
CA THR A 73 -13.44 -18.33 7.83
C THR A 73 -14.25 -17.92 6.61
N LEU A 74 -14.06 -16.71 6.09
CA LEU A 74 -14.60 -16.30 4.80
C LEU A 74 -13.68 -16.85 3.72
N GLY A 75 -14.08 -17.91 3.01
CA GLY A 75 -13.30 -18.60 1.98
C GLY A 75 -12.72 -17.66 0.92
N GLY A 76 -11.60 -17.02 1.24
CA GLY A 76 -10.98 -16.00 0.41
C GLY A 76 -10.49 -16.61 -0.88
N ALA A 77 -10.64 -15.86 -1.97
CA ALA A 77 -10.05 -16.23 -3.24
C ALA A 77 -8.60 -15.76 -3.29
N LYS A 78 -7.72 -16.56 -3.90
CA LYS A 78 -6.38 -16.09 -4.25
C LYS A 78 -6.41 -15.50 -5.65
N ILE A 79 -5.85 -14.31 -5.80
CA ILE A 79 -5.74 -13.66 -7.11
C ILE A 79 -4.26 -13.52 -7.50
N LEU A 80 -3.94 -13.97 -8.71
CA LEU A 80 -2.66 -13.79 -9.36
C LEU A 80 -2.85 -12.90 -10.60
N ILE A 81 -2.11 -11.80 -10.69
CA ILE A 81 -2.08 -10.97 -11.89
C ILE A 81 -0.90 -11.40 -12.74
N LYS A 82 -1.17 -11.85 -13.97
CA LYS A 82 -0.14 -12.15 -14.97
C LYS A 82 -0.11 -11.01 -15.99
N HIS A 83 0.90 -10.18 -15.93
CA HIS A 83 1.11 -9.14 -16.93
C HIS A 83 1.96 -9.67 -18.08
N VAL A 84 1.49 -9.51 -19.32
CA VAL A 84 2.23 -9.89 -20.52
C VAL A 84 2.37 -8.67 -21.43
N ASN A 85 3.62 -8.22 -21.63
CA ASN A 85 3.94 -7.16 -22.55
C ASN A 85 4.15 -7.73 -23.95
N LYS A 86 3.18 -7.52 -24.85
CA LYS A 86 3.25 -7.89 -26.28
C LYS A 86 3.58 -6.69 -27.17
N MET A 87 3.94 -5.54 -26.60
CA MET A 87 4.41 -4.38 -27.36
C MET A 87 5.77 -4.68 -28.02
N GLY A 88 6.01 -4.11 -29.19
CA GLY A 88 7.28 -4.19 -29.91
C GLY A 88 8.39 -3.40 -29.23
N GLY A 89 9.65 -3.73 -29.58
CA GLY A 89 10.85 -3.12 -28.98
C GLY A 89 11.03 -1.61 -29.21
N ALA A 90 10.17 -1.00 -30.02
CA ALA A 90 10.08 0.46 -30.18
C ALA A 90 9.52 1.16 -28.94
N PHE A 91 8.78 0.44 -28.08
CA PHE A 91 8.19 0.95 -26.86
C PHE A 91 8.88 0.37 -25.62
N LYS A 92 9.38 1.25 -24.76
CA LYS A 92 9.88 0.90 -23.43
C LYS A 92 8.77 1.12 -22.42
N MET A 93 8.48 0.11 -21.59
CA MET A 93 7.62 0.31 -20.42
C MET A 93 8.40 1.06 -19.35
N VAL A 94 7.89 2.21 -18.91
CA VAL A 94 8.57 3.07 -17.92
C VAL A 94 7.89 3.08 -16.56
N ARG A 95 6.60 2.74 -16.53
CA ARG A 95 5.83 2.63 -15.29
C ARG A 95 4.69 1.64 -15.45
N LEU A 96 4.46 0.86 -14.41
CA LEU A 96 3.36 -0.09 -14.31
C LEU A 96 2.75 0.02 -12.92
N ARG A 97 1.45 0.30 -12.83
CA ARG A 97 0.72 0.34 -11.56
C ARG A 97 -0.54 -0.48 -11.65
N TYR A 98 -0.78 -1.27 -10.62
CA TYR A 98 -2.00 -2.01 -10.41
C TYR A 98 -2.71 -1.52 -9.17
N LEU A 99 -3.99 -1.23 -9.32
CA LEU A 99 -4.88 -0.91 -8.23
C LEU A 99 -6.02 -1.94 -8.19
N MET A 100 -6.38 -2.36 -6.98
CA MET A 100 -7.56 -3.18 -6.71
C MET A 100 -8.42 -2.41 -5.72
N ASP A 101 -9.66 -2.12 -6.09
CA ASP A 101 -10.62 -1.33 -5.30
C ASP A 101 -10.05 0.02 -4.82
N GLY A 102 -9.18 0.62 -5.65
CA GLY A 102 -8.51 1.88 -5.35
C GLY A 102 -7.25 1.77 -4.48
N LYS A 103 -6.94 0.59 -3.94
CA LYS A 103 -5.69 0.33 -3.21
C LYS A 103 -4.59 -0.10 -4.17
N LEU A 104 -3.38 0.41 -3.96
CA LEU A 104 -2.21 0.03 -4.77
C LEU A 104 -1.78 -1.41 -4.44
N VAL A 105 -1.79 -2.29 -5.45
CA VAL A 105 -1.33 -3.68 -5.34
C VAL A 105 0.14 -3.80 -5.70
N ALA A 106 0.54 -3.17 -6.80
CA ALA A 106 1.92 -3.15 -7.25
C ALA A 106 2.21 -1.87 -8.01
N SER A 107 3.44 -1.37 -7.89
CA SER A 107 3.95 -0.22 -8.63
C SER A 107 5.40 -0.45 -8.95
N TYR A 108 5.74 -0.38 -10.23
CA TYR A 108 7.10 -0.43 -10.74
C TYR A 108 7.36 0.84 -11.55
N SER A 109 8.54 1.43 -11.36
CA SER A 109 8.94 2.63 -12.10
C SER A 109 10.41 2.54 -12.51
N ASP A 110 10.75 3.07 -13.69
CA ASP A 110 12.12 3.11 -14.25
C ASP A 110 13.12 3.96 -13.44
N ALA A 111 12.69 4.52 -12.31
CA ALA A 111 13.52 5.28 -11.37
C ALA A 111 14.37 4.36 -10.48
N GLY A 112 13.91 3.13 -10.21
CA GLY A 112 14.65 2.12 -9.46
C GLY A 112 15.30 1.09 -10.38
N GLU A 113 16.53 0.68 -10.09
CA GLU A 113 17.27 -0.30 -10.90
C GLU A 113 16.59 -1.68 -10.89
N LYS A 114 16.13 -2.15 -9.72
CA LYS A 114 15.39 -3.41 -9.58
C LYS A 114 14.06 -3.39 -10.34
N ASP A 115 13.34 -2.28 -10.26
CA ASP A 115 12.06 -2.10 -10.95
C ASP A 115 12.24 -2.05 -12.46
N ARG A 116 13.33 -1.45 -12.95
CA ARG A 116 13.69 -1.45 -14.38
C ARG A 116 13.87 -2.86 -14.92
N GLU A 117 14.52 -3.74 -14.16
CA GLU A 117 14.68 -5.15 -14.56
C GLU A 117 13.34 -5.87 -14.66
N VAL A 118 12.42 -5.60 -13.72
CA VAL A 118 11.06 -6.15 -13.74
C VAL A 118 10.28 -5.62 -14.95
N LEU A 119 10.32 -4.32 -15.21
CA LEU A 119 9.65 -3.67 -16.35
C LEU A 119 10.21 -4.10 -17.72
N ALA A 120 11.46 -4.55 -17.78
CA ALA A 120 12.08 -5.07 -18.99
C ALA A 120 11.62 -6.50 -19.34
N LYS A 121 11.04 -7.24 -18.38
CA LYS A 121 10.55 -8.59 -18.61
C LYS A 121 9.26 -8.55 -19.42
N LYS A 122 9.13 -9.49 -20.36
CA LYS A 122 7.91 -9.66 -21.16
C LYS A 122 6.74 -10.18 -20.32
N GLU A 123 7.02 -10.94 -19.28
CA GLU A 123 6.02 -11.52 -18.39
C GLU A 123 6.36 -11.15 -16.94
N ILE A 124 5.36 -10.64 -16.21
CA ILE A 124 5.49 -10.25 -14.81
C ILE A 124 4.32 -10.86 -14.04
N SER A 125 4.63 -11.69 -13.04
CA SER A 125 3.62 -12.30 -12.17
C SER A 125 3.56 -11.56 -10.84
N ILE A 126 2.38 -11.03 -10.52
CA ILE A 126 2.15 -10.19 -9.34
C ILE A 126 1.08 -10.87 -8.48
N PRO A 127 1.45 -11.50 -7.36
CA PRO A 127 0.49 -12.08 -6.44
C PRO A 127 -0.23 -10.98 -5.66
N VAL A 128 -1.56 -10.99 -5.66
CA VAL A 128 -2.38 -10.03 -4.88
C VAL A 128 -2.59 -10.53 -3.45
N GLY A 129 -2.65 -11.84 -3.26
CA GLY A 129 -2.94 -12.50 -1.99
C GLY A 129 -4.40 -12.88 -1.84
N HIS A 130 -4.85 -13.01 -0.59
CA HIS A 130 -6.22 -13.40 -0.24
C HIS A 130 -7.16 -12.20 -0.34
N VAL A 131 -8.24 -12.35 -1.10
CA VAL A 131 -9.26 -11.31 -1.32
C VAL A 131 -10.61 -11.83 -0.85
N SER A 132 -11.39 -10.96 -0.22
CA SER A 132 -12.75 -11.27 0.21
C SER A 132 -13.66 -11.56 -0.99
N PRO A 133 -14.57 -12.53 -0.91
CA PRO A 133 -15.56 -12.76 -1.95
C PRO A 133 -16.41 -11.51 -2.21
N GLY A 134 -16.75 -11.27 -3.47
CA GLY A 134 -17.54 -10.10 -3.90
C GLY A 134 -17.06 -9.46 -5.19
N ASN A 135 -17.70 -8.36 -5.58
CA ASN A 135 -17.31 -7.60 -6.77
C ASN A 135 -16.04 -6.79 -6.49
N VAL A 136 -14.99 -7.07 -7.25
CA VAL A 136 -13.70 -6.38 -7.15
C VAL A 136 -13.41 -5.63 -8.44
N ARG A 137 -12.79 -4.46 -8.32
CA ARG A 137 -12.42 -3.61 -9.46
C ARG A 137 -10.91 -3.50 -9.57
N PHE A 138 -10.37 -4.03 -10.66
CA PHE A 138 -8.98 -3.86 -11.06
C PHE A 138 -8.82 -2.65 -11.97
N ARG A 139 -7.79 -1.85 -11.69
CA ARG A 139 -7.32 -0.76 -12.53
C ARG A 139 -5.85 -0.97 -12.82
N VAL A 140 -5.49 -0.96 -14.09
CA VAL A 140 -4.10 -0.98 -14.52
C VAL A 140 -3.76 0.35 -15.15
N PHE A 141 -2.56 0.85 -14.85
CA PHE A 141 -1.96 2.01 -15.48
C PHE A 141 -0.60 1.60 -16.01
N ILE A 142 -0.38 1.77 -17.30
CA ILE A 142 0.88 1.47 -17.96
C ILE A 142 1.34 2.74 -18.65
N THR A 143 2.56 3.18 -18.35
CA THR A 143 3.20 4.26 -19.09
C THR A 143 4.26 3.67 -20.00
N TYR A 144 4.13 3.95 -21.30
CA TYR A 144 5.11 3.62 -22.31
C TYR A 144 5.89 4.87 -22.73
N GLN A 145 7.16 4.69 -23.07
CA GLN A 145 8.03 5.71 -23.67
C GLN A 145 8.57 5.17 -24.99
N GLY A 146 8.65 6.01 -26.02
CA GLY A 146 9.26 5.64 -27.28
C GLY A 146 10.78 5.57 -27.17
N ASN A 147 11.41 4.51 -27.67
CA ASN A 147 12.87 4.40 -27.75
C ASN A 147 13.48 5.31 -28.84
N GLY A 148 12.66 5.95 -29.67
CA GLY A 148 13.10 6.86 -30.73
C GLY A 148 13.93 6.17 -31.83
N TYR A 149 13.67 4.89 -32.11
CA TYR A 149 14.36 4.10 -33.12
C TYR A 149 13.81 4.41 -34.53
N GLY A 150 14.67 4.75 -35.48
CA GLY A 150 14.29 5.07 -36.88
C GLY A 150 13.98 6.55 -37.16
N VAL A 151 13.02 6.82 -38.06
CA VAL A 151 12.62 8.18 -38.52
C VAL A 151 11.87 9.03 -37.48
N PHE A 152 11.92 8.64 -36.20
CA PHE A 152 11.03 9.12 -35.13
C PHE A 152 11.78 9.72 -33.94
N LYS A 153 12.86 10.48 -34.20
CA LYS A 153 13.68 11.15 -33.16
C LYS A 153 12.87 12.11 -32.25
N TYR A 154 11.71 12.58 -32.72
CA TYR A 154 10.83 13.50 -31.99
C TYR A 154 10.02 12.84 -30.85
N VAL A 155 9.99 11.50 -30.76
CA VAL A 155 9.12 10.78 -29.81
C VAL A 155 9.86 10.35 -28.53
N LYS A 156 11.15 10.68 -28.38
CA LYS A 156 11.97 10.25 -27.22
C LYS A 156 11.45 10.79 -25.88
N GLU A 157 10.80 11.94 -25.88
CA GLU A 157 10.34 12.61 -24.66
C GLU A 157 8.87 12.36 -24.36
N TRP A 158 8.13 11.77 -25.29
CA TRP A 158 6.70 11.54 -25.10
C TRP A 158 6.43 10.25 -24.33
N LYS A 159 5.62 10.38 -23.28
CA LYS A 159 5.15 9.27 -22.44
C LYS A 159 3.65 9.11 -22.69
N TRP A 160 3.25 7.93 -23.11
CA TRP A 160 1.83 7.59 -23.23
C TRP A 160 1.41 6.82 -21.99
N GLU A 161 0.42 7.33 -21.27
CA GLU A 161 -0.23 6.61 -20.19
C GLU A 161 -1.51 5.96 -20.72
N VAL A 162 -1.58 4.64 -20.60
CA VAL A 162 -2.77 3.85 -20.92
C VAL A 162 -3.28 3.24 -19.65
N HIS A 163 -4.59 3.36 -19.44
CA HIS A 163 -5.25 2.73 -18.32
C HIS A 163 -6.48 1.96 -18.78
N ASN A 164 -6.77 0.86 -18.09
CA ASN A 164 -8.00 0.12 -18.30
C ASN A 164 -8.53 -0.38 -16.96
N THR A 165 -9.85 -0.50 -16.86
CA THR A 165 -10.56 -0.94 -15.66
C THR A 165 -11.33 -2.20 -15.98
N TYR A 166 -11.18 -3.22 -15.14
CA TYR A 166 -11.93 -4.46 -15.25
C TYR A 166 -12.57 -4.77 -13.89
N SER A 167 -13.85 -5.12 -13.89
CA SER A 167 -14.56 -5.52 -12.67
C SER A 167 -15.09 -6.92 -12.87
N PHE A 168 -14.94 -7.78 -11.87
CA PHE A 168 -15.49 -9.12 -11.89
C PHE A 168 -15.88 -9.56 -10.48
N ASN A 169 -16.78 -10.53 -10.40
CA ASN A 169 -17.21 -11.09 -9.13
C ASN A 169 -16.28 -12.25 -8.73
N VAL A 170 -15.75 -12.17 -7.52
CA VAL A 170 -14.89 -13.18 -6.90
C VAL A 170 -15.75 -14.11 -6.06
N GLU A 171 -15.78 -15.38 -6.44
CA GLU A 171 -16.46 -16.43 -5.69
C GLU A 171 -15.54 -17.01 -4.62
N PRO A 172 -16.10 -17.45 -3.48
CA PRO A 172 -15.30 -18.04 -2.42
C PRO A 172 -14.64 -19.35 -2.86
N GLY A 173 -13.41 -19.57 -2.41
CA GLY A 173 -12.67 -20.83 -2.65
C GLY A 173 -12.25 -21.08 -4.10
N LYS A 174 -12.21 -20.06 -4.95
CA LYS A 174 -11.63 -20.15 -6.31
C LYS A 174 -10.33 -19.36 -6.38
N ASP A 175 -9.41 -19.84 -7.20
CA ASP A 175 -8.21 -19.10 -7.57
C ASP A 175 -8.45 -18.41 -8.91
N TYR A 176 -8.18 -17.11 -8.97
CA TYR A 176 -8.32 -16.31 -10.19
C TYR A 176 -6.95 -15.89 -10.69
N THR A 177 -6.70 -16.13 -11.98
CA THR A 177 -5.56 -15.57 -12.69
C THR A 177 -6.07 -14.53 -13.68
N LEU A 178 -5.76 -13.26 -13.41
CA LEU A 178 -6.07 -12.15 -14.32
C LEU A 178 -4.87 -11.91 -15.23
N GLU A 179 -5.00 -12.27 -16.50
CA GLU A 179 -4.00 -11.97 -17.51
C GLU A 179 -4.25 -10.60 -18.14
N VAL A 180 -3.24 -9.74 -18.09
CA VAL A 180 -3.29 -8.37 -18.61
C VAL A 180 -2.26 -8.25 -19.72
N GLN A 181 -2.74 -8.16 -20.96
CA GLN A 181 -1.89 -8.08 -22.14
C GLN A 181 -1.83 -6.64 -22.66
N GLY A 182 -0.63 -6.06 -22.71
CA GLY A 182 -0.37 -4.83 -23.45
C GLY A 182 -0.13 -5.18 -24.92
N VAL A 183 -1.10 -4.89 -25.80
CA VAL A 183 -1.05 -5.20 -27.23
C VAL A 183 -1.03 -3.93 -28.06
N GLU A 184 -0.36 -3.99 -29.21
CA GLU A 184 -0.41 -2.93 -30.22
C GLU A 184 -1.64 -3.12 -31.12
N LYS A 185 -2.60 -2.20 -31.04
CA LYS A 185 -3.75 -2.15 -31.95
C LYS A 185 -3.48 -1.11 -33.04
N GLY A 186 -3.06 -1.56 -34.22
CA GLY A 186 -2.88 -0.68 -35.39
C GLY A 186 -1.82 -1.20 -36.36
N GLY A 187 -2.06 -1.02 -37.66
CA GLY A 187 -1.11 -1.37 -38.72
C GLY A 187 -0.02 -0.31 -38.91
N TRP A 188 0.80 -0.43 -39.97
CA TRP A 188 1.83 0.56 -40.32
C TRP A 188 1.27 1.98 -40.50
N THR A 189 -0.02 2.13 -40.84
CA THR A 189 -0.69 3.40 -41.14
C THR A 189 -1.41 4.06 -39.94
N THR A 190 -1.53 3.41 -38.78
CA THR A 190 -2.21 3.99 -37.62
C THR A 190 -1.26 4.92 -36.83
N PRO A 191 -1.66 6.15 -36.44
CA PRO A 191 -0.83 7.03 -35.60
C PRO A 191 -0.41 6.33 -34.31
N LEU A 192 0.86 6.48 -33.91
CA LEU A 192 1.48 5.76 -32.80
C LEU A 192 0.74 5.99 -31.46
N ASP A 193 0.07 7.14 -31.35
CA ASP A 193 -0.64 7.61 -30.16
C ASP A 193 -1.90 6.80 -29.82
N GLN A 194 -2.46 6.08 -30.81
CA GLN A 194 -3.66 5.25 -30.63
C GLN A 194 -3.35 3.74 -30.59
N ARG A 195 -2.07 3.35 -30.69
CA ARG A 195 -1.68 1.94 -30.75
C ARG A 195 -1.71 1.19 -29.41
N PRO A 196 -1.41 1.78 -28.24
CA PRO A 196 -1.31 0.97 -27.03
C PRO A 196 -2.72 0.61 -26.52
N HIS A 197 -3.02 -0.68 -26.49
CA HIS A 197 -4.30 -1.22 -26.03
C HIS A 197 -4.07 -2.29 -24.96
N ILE A 198 -4.97 -2.35 -23.98
CA ILE A 198 -4.88 -3.32 -22.88
C ILE A 198 -6.03 -4.31 -23.00
N GLN A 199 -5.69 -5.58 -23.22
CA GLN A 199 -6.64 -6.69 -23.21
C GLN A 199 -6.61 -7.41 -21.86
N PHE A 200 -7.78 -7.70 -21.32
CA PHE A 200 -7.93 -8.52 -20.13
C PHE A 200 -8.42 -9.91 -20.54
N GLN A 201 -7.78 -10.94 -20.00
CA GLN A 201 -8.24 -12.32 -20.06
C GLN A 201 -8.34 -12.85 -18.64
N LEU A 202 -9.57 -13.12 -18.18
CA LEU A 202 -9.79 -13.71 -16.87
C LEU A 202 -9.78 -15.24 -17.00
N GLN A 203 -8.93 -15.90 -16.24
CA GLN A 203 -8.93 -17.35 -16.08
C GLN A 203 -9.30 -17.67 -14.63
N SER A 204 -10.33 -18.49 -14.42
CA SER A 204 -10.75 -18.94 -13.09
C SER A 204 -10.50 -20.43 -12.95
N LYS A 205 -9.84 -20.85 -11.88
CA LYS A 205 -9.66 -22.27 -11.52
C LYS A 205 -10.27 -22.50 -10.15
N ALA A 206 -11.20 -23.44 -10.04
CA ALA A 206 -11.71 -23.86 -8.74
C ALA A 206 -10.58 -24.53 -7.93
N LEU A 207 -10.48 -24.24 -6.63
CA LEU A 207 -9.67 -25.03 -5.73
C LEU A 207 -10.34 -26.39 -5.56
N VAL A 208 -9.94 -27.37 -6.37
CA VAL A 208 -10.26 -28.77 -6.07
C VAL A 208 -9.41 -29.15 -4.88
N ASN A 209 -10.02 -29.22 -3.69
CA ASN A 209 -9.44 -29.97 -2.59
C ASN A 209 -9.23 -31.40 -3.10
N LYS A 210 -7.96 -31.78 -3.27
CA LYS A 210 -7.59 -33.16 -3.56
C LYS A 210 -7.75 -33.95 -2.27
N GLU A 211 -8.99 -34.25 -1.89
CA GLU A 211 -9.24 -35.43 -1.07
C GLU A 211 -9.04 -36.65 -1.97
N GLU A 212 -8.08 -37.48 -1.59
CA GLU A 212 -7.81 -38.77 -2.21
C GLU A 212 -9.01 -39.69 -2.08
N THR A 213 -9.92 -39.71 -3.06
CA THR A 213 -10.74 -40.90 -3.29
C THR A 213 -9.88 -41.93 -4.02
N LYS A 214 -9.15 -42.74 -3.24
CA LYS A 214 -8.66 -44.07 -3.67
C LYS A 214 -9.84 -44.82 -4.32
N PRO A 215 -9.72 -45.34 -5.55
CA PRO A 215 -10.76 -46.19 -6.09
C PRO A 215 -10.75 -47.52 -5.33
N SER A 216 -11.74 -47.71 -4.46
CA SER A 216 -12.15 -49.03 -4.00
C SER A 216 -12.64 -49.81 -5.22
N LYS A 217 -11.78 -50.65 -5.81
CA LYS A 217 -12.24 -51.68 -6.74
C LYS A 217 -12.82 -52.83 -5.93
N THR A 218 -14.13 -52.80 -5.74
CA THR A 218 -14.95 -54.00 -5.58
C THR A 218 -15.37 -54.44 -6.98
N LYS A 219 -14.82 -55.56 -7.46
CA LYS A 219 -15.53 -56.76 -7.96
C LYS A 219 -14.57 -57.62 -8.77
#